data_AF-A0A5A7TES7-F1
#
_entry.id   AF-A0A5A7TES7-F1
#
_cell.length_a   1.000
_cell.length_b   1.000
_cell.length_c   1.000
_cell.angle_alpha   90.00
_cell.angle_beta   90.00
_cell.angle_gamma   90.00
#
_symmetry.space_group_name_H-M   'P 1'
#
loop_
_entity.id
_entity.type
_entity.pdbx_description
1 polymer ?
#
loop_
_entity_poly.entity_id
_entity_poly.type
_entity_poly.pdbx_seq_one_letter_code
_entity_poly.pdbx_strand_id
1 'polypeptide(L)'
;MTISYKDWHEMLPFALHGYRTSVRSSIGATPLSLVYGMEAVLPLEVEIPSLRVLMEAKLDEAEWIRCRYEQLNFVEEKWLAALNHGQLYQRRLM
;
A
#
# COMPACT_ATOMS: atom_id res chain seq x y z
N MET A 1 -1.52 19.33 22.07
CA MET A 1 -0.08 19.32 21.75
C MET A 1 0.15 20.29 20.61
N THR A 2 1.09 21.22 20.76
CA THR A 2 1.54 22.10 19.67
C THR A 2 2.74 21.44 19.00
N ILE A 3 2.57 20.91 17.79
CA ILE A 3 3.65 20.29 17.02
C ILE A 3 4.57 21.38 16.48
N SER A 4 5.86 21.33 16.81
CA SER A 4 6.88 22.24 16.32
C SER A 4 7.81 21.56 15.30
N TYR A 5 8.54 22.34 14.50
CA TYR A 5 9.54 21.80 13.56
C TYR A 5 10.67 21.01 14.25
N LYS A 6 10.88 21.24 15.55
CA LYS A 6 11.88 20.52 16.35
C LYS A 6 11.46 19.06 16.63
N ASP A 7 10.17 18.78 16.54
CA ASP A 7 9.57 17.48 16.86
C ASP A 7 9.43 16.60 15.60
N TRP A 8 10.16 16.92 14.52
CA TRP A 8 10.07 16.21 13.24
C TRP A 8 10.29 14.70 13.37
N HIS A 9 11.12 14.28 14.34
CA HIS A 9 11.43 12.88 14.61
C HIS A 9 10.23 12.13 15.20
N GLU A 10 9.36 12.81 15.97
CA GLU A 10 8.09 12.27 16.44
C GLU A 10 7.07 12.11 15.30
N MET A 11 7.15 12.99 14.30
CA MET A 11 6.27 12.96 13.12
C MET A 11 6.74 11.97 12.04
N LEU A 12 8.02 11.60 12.06
CA LEU A 12 8.66 10.77 11.04
C LEU A 12 7.94 9.42 10.82
N PRO A 13 7.54 8.65 11.85
CA PRO A 13 6.83 7.39 11.65
C PRO A 13 5.52 7.57 10.88
N PHE A 14 4.78 8.65 11.15
CA PHE A 14 3.53 8.97 10.47
C PHE A 14 3.75 9.36 9.01
N ALA A 15 4.76 10.20 8.75
CA ALA A 15 5.14 10.57 7.39
C ALA A 15 5.57 9.36 6.56
N LEU A 16 6.39 8.48 7.14
CA LEU A 16 6.81 7.23 6.50
C LEU A 16 5.64 6.28 6.25
N HIS A 17 4.71 6.18 7.20
CA HIS A 17 3.51 5.37 7.04
C HIS A 17 2.68 5.88 5.86
N GLY A 18 2.36 7.18 5.83
CA GLY A 18 1.62 7.80 4.73
C GLY A 18 2.32 7.64 3.38
N TYR A 19 3.65 7.79 3.34
CA TYR A 19 4.43 7.56 2.12
C TYR A 19 4.31 6.11 1.62
N ARG A 20 4.35 5.12 2.51
CA ARG A 20 4.31 3.70 2.17
C ARG A 20 2.93 3.22 1.74
N THR A 21 1.86 3.79 2.31
CA THR A 21 0.47 3.34 2.08
C THR A 21 -0.28 4.17 1.04
N SER A 22 0.26 5.31 0.62
CA SER A 22 -0.36 6.16 -0.41
C SER A 22 0.17 5.87 -1.81
N VAL A 23 -0.71 5.94 -2.81
CA VAL A 23 -0.34 5.76 -4.22
C VAL A 23 0.58 6.91 -4.66
N ARG A 24 1.72 6.57 -5.26
CA ARG A 24 2.70 7.56 -5.73
C ARG A 24 2.46 7.88 -7.19
N SER A 25 2.30 9.16 -7.54
CA SER A 25 2.17 9.60 -8.94
C SER A 25 3.35 9.23 -9.83
N SER A 26 4.52 8.96 -9.24
CA SER A 26 5.70 8.52 -9.98
C SER A 26 5.69 7.03 -10.30
N ILE A 27 4.88 6.21 -9.62
CA ILE A 27 4.93 4.74 -9.70
C ILE A 27 3.54 4.13 -9.98
N GLY A 28 2.45 4.87 -9.77
CA GLY A 28 1.07 4.40 -9.96
C GLY A 28 0.58 3.38 -8.92
N ALA A 29 1.41 3.02 -7.94
CA ALA A 29 1.10 2.06 -6.88
C ALA A 29 1.55 2.57 -5.50
N THR A 30 1.15 1.87 -4.43
CA THR A 30 1.68 2.13 -3.08
C THR A 30 3.04 1.45 -2.92
N PRO A 31 4.05 2.09 -2.30
CA PRO A 31 5.35 1.45 -2.09
C PRO A 31 5.25 0.16 -1.28
N LEU A 32 4.30 0.08 -0.34
CA LEU A 32 4.09 -1.12 0.47
C LEU A 32 3.58 -2.30 -0.37
N SER A 33 2.64 -2.08 -1.29
CA SER A 33 2.12 -3.18 -2.11
C SER A 33 3.13 -3.72 -3.11
N LEU A 34 4.09 -2.91 -3.55
CA LEU A 34 5.22 -3.39 -4.34
C LEU A 34 6.18 -4.27 -3.52
N VAL A 35 6.40 -4.00 -2.22
CA VAL A 35 7.31 -4.81 -1.41
C VAL A 35 6.66 -6.12 -0.95
N TYR A 36 5.40 -6.06 -0.49
CA TYR A 36 4.72 -7.20 0.15
C TYR A 36 3.69 -7.89 -0.75
N GLY A 37 3.50 -7.41 -1.98
CA GLY A 37 2.53 -7.95 -2.93
C GLY A 37 1.06 -7.70 -2.55
N MET A 38 0.77 -6.83 -1.57
CA MET A 38 -0.59 -6.48 -1.17
C MET A 38 -0.68 -5.09 -0.54
N GLU A 39 -1.87 -4.49 -0.66
CA GLU A 39 -2.15 -3.23 0.01
C GLU A 39 -2.22 -3.41 1.52
N ALA A 40 -1.67 -2.43 2.26
CA ALA A 40 -1.77 -2.40 3.71
C ALA A 40 -3.23 -2.32 4.14
N VAL A 41 -3.58 -3.03 5.22
CA VAL A 41 -4.80 -2.78 5.97
C VAL A 41 -4.46 -1.73 7.01
N LEU A 42 -5.08 -0.56 6.94
CA LEU A 42 -4.81 0.52 7.89
C LEU A 42 -5.38 0.17 9.28
N PRO A 43 -4.75 0.60 10.38
CA PRO A 43 -5.31 0.38 11.72
C PRO A 43 -6.76 0.89 11.87
N LEU A 44 -7.08 2.02 11.23
CA LEU A 44 -8.44 2.57 11.22
C LEU A 44 -9.46 1.63 10.54
N GLU A 45 -9.05 0.89 9.50
CA GLU A 45 -9.90 -0.09 8.84
C GLU A 45 -10.18 -1.33 9.71
N VAL A 46 -9.35 -1.56 10.72
CA VAL A 46 -9.55 -2.63 11.70
C VAL A 46 -10.43 -2.14 12.86
N GLU A 47 -10.17 -0.92 13.35
CA GLU A 47 -10.95 -0.29 14.42
C GLU A 47 -12.38 0.01 13.98
N ILE A 48 -12.54 0.51 12.74
CA ILE A 48 -13.81 0.65 12.05
C ILE A 48 -13.79 -0.36 10.90
N PRO A 49 -14.34 -1.59 11.10
CA PRO A 49 -14.21 -2.68 10.15
C PRO A 49 -14.56 -2.26 8.73
N SER A 50 -13.54 -2.14 7.88
CA SER A 50 -13.72 -1.76 6.49
C SER A 50 -14.41 -2.90 5.72
N LEU A 51 -15.00 -2.59 4.56
CA LEU A 51 -15.60 -3.63 3.72
C LEU A 51 -14.61 -4.74 3.35
N ARG A 52 -13.34 -4.38 3.17
CA ARG A 52 -12.26 -5.34 2.91
C ARG A 52 -12.06 -6.28 4.10
N VAL A 53 -11.91 -5.74 5.30
CA VAL A 53 -11.72 -6.52 6.54
C VAL A 53 -12.93 -7.40 6.81
N LEU A 54 -14.15 -6.87 6.64
CA LEU A 54 -15.39 -7.63 6.82
C LEU A 54 -15.55 -8.76 5.80
N MET A 55 -15.07 -8.57 4.58
CA MET A 55 -15.12 -9.60 3.54
C MET A 55 -14.11 -10.71 3.82
N GLU A 56 -12.86 -10.34 4.14
CA GLU A 56 -11.82 -11.31 4.49
C GLU A 56 -12.16 -12.11 5.76
N ALA A 57 -12.76 -11.49 6.77
CA ALA A 57 -13.16 -12.14 8.02
C ALA A 57 -14.31 -13.17 7.87
N LYS A 58 -15.03 -13.15 6.75
CA LYS A 58 -16.12 -14.09 6.45
C LYS A 58 -15.69 -15.30 5.63
N LEU A 59 -14.48 -15.26 5.05
CA LEU A 59 -13.96 -16.35 4.24
C LEU A 59 -13.56 -17.52 5.13
N ASP A 60 -13.79 -18.74 4.65
CA ASP A 60 -13.13 -19.90 5.23
C ASP A 60 -11.62 -19.86 4.91
N GLU A 61 -10.83 -20.65 5.64
CA GLU A 61 -9.38 -20.66 5.50
C GLU A 61 -8.90 -21.05 4.08
N ALA A 62 -9.53 -22.03 3.45
CA ALA A 62 -9.19 -22.47 2.10
C ALA A 62 -9.56 -21.41 1.05
N GLU A 63 -10.71 -20.74 1.21
CA GLU A 63 -11.10 -19.61 0.36
C GLU A 63 -10.14 -18.43 0.52
N TRP A 64 -9.75 -18.10 1.76
CA TRP A 64 -8.79 -17.04 2.04
C TRP A 64 -7.42 -17.33 1.41
N ILE A 65 -6.90 -18.56 1.55
CA ILE A 65 -5.65 -19.00 0.92
C ILE A 65 -5.74 -18.88 -0.59
N ARG A 66 -6.84 -19.30 -1.20
CA ARG A 66 -7.05 -19.19 -2.66
C ARG A 66 -7.02 -17.74 -3.12
N CYS A 67 -7.81 -16.87 -2.49
CA CYS A 67 -7.80 -15.43 -2.82
C CYS A 67 -6.42 -14.81 -2.63
N ARG A 68 -5.67 -15.22 -1.58
CA ARG A 68 -4.32 -14.74 -1.35
C ARG A 68 -3.37 -15.18 -2.47
N TYR A 69 -3.48 -16.43 -2.93
CA TYR A 69 -2.67 -16.96 -4.02
C TYR A 69 -2.95 -16.23 -5.34
N GLU A 70 -4.22 -15.99 -5.67
CA GLU A 70 -4.62 -15.22 -6.84
C GLU A 70 -4.04 -13.80 -6.80
N GLN A 71 -4.10 -13.11 -5.66
CA GLN A 71 -3.47 -11.79 -5.52
C GLN A 71 -1.96 -11.81 -5.76
N LEU A 72 -1.27 -12.87 -5.32
CA LEU A 72 0.16 -13.04 -5.48
C LEU A 72 0.56 -13.34 -6.93
N ASN A 73 -0.27 -14.06 -7.70
CA ASN A 73 -0.01 -14.31 -9.12
C ASN A 73 0.12 -13.02 -9.94
N PHE A 74 -0.59 -11.95 -9.54
CA PHE A 74 -0.54 -10.66 -10.24
C PHE A 74 0.58 -9.73 -9.74
N VAL A 75 1.46 -10.18 -8.83
CA VAL A 75 2.51 -9.31 -8.26
C VAL A 75 3.54 -8.89 -9.31
N GLU A 76 3.94 -9.81 -10.18
CA GLU A 76 4.90 -9.51 -11.24
C GLU A 76 4.36 -8.45 -12.21
N GLU A 77 3.08 -8.56 -12.58
CA GLU A 77 2.41 -7.57 -13.43
C GLU A 77 2.36 -6.20 -12.77
N LYS A 78 2.09 -6.14 -11.46
CA LYS A 78 2.11 -4.89 -10.69
C LYS A 78 3.50 -4.25 -10.69
N TRP A 79 4.56 -5.05 -10.53
CA TRP A 79 5.93 -4.55 -10.59
C TRP A 79 6.28 -4.00 -11.97
N LEU A 80 5.90 -4.71 -13.03
CA LEU A 80 6.15 -4.27 -14.40
C LEU A 80 5.40 -2.96 -14.72
N ALA A 81 4.14 -2.86 -14.30
CA ALA A 81 3.34 -1.65 -14.45
C ALA A 81 3.97 -0.46 -13.69
N ALA A 82 4.41 -0.69 -12.46
CA ALA A 82 5.10 0.29 -11.63
C ALA A 82 6.41 0.79 -12.29
N LEU A 83 7.21 -0.12 -12.85
CA LEU A 83 8.44 0.22 -13.55
C LEU A 83 8.16 1.09 -14.78
N ASN A 84 7.19 0.70 -15.60
CA ASN A 84 6.81 1.47 -16.79
C ASN A 84 6.30 2.87 -16.39
N HIS A 85 5.47 2.96 -15.36
CA HIS A 85 5.00 4.24 -14.83
C HIS A 85 6.15 5.15 -14.39
N GLY A 86 7.15 4.58 -13.69
CA GLY A 86 8.37 5.27 -13.30
C GLY A 86 9.15 5.84 -14.48
N GLN A 87 9.34 5.04 -15.53
CA GLN A 87 10.02 5.48 -16.75
C GLN A 87 9.27 6.61 -17.45
N LEU A 88 7.94 6.50 -17.58
CA LEU A 88 7.11 7.55 -18.17
C LEU A 88 7.12 8.84 -17.36
N TYR A 89 7.13 8.72 -16.03
CA TYR A 89 7.23 9.87 -15.13
C TYR A 89 8.59 10.57 -15.27
N GLN A 90 9.69 9.81 -15.30
CA GLN A 90 11.04 10.36 -15.52
C GLN A 90 11.15 11.10 -16.87
N ARG A 91 10.60 10.51 -17.94
CA ARG A 91 10.57 11.15 -19.27
C ARG A 91 9.74 12.43 -19.32
N ARG A 92 8.76 12.62 -18.42
CA ARG A 92 7.96 13.86 -18.34
C ARG A 92 8.66 14.97 -17.58
N LEU A 93 9.61 14.63 -16.71
CA LEU A 93 10.35 15.60 -15.91
C LEU A 93 11.63 16.10 -16.59
N MET A 94 12.15 15.34 -17.56
CA MET A 94 13.20 15.79 -18.49
C MET A 94 12.59 16.65 -19.60
#